data_AF-A0A9W6GYX4-F1
#
_entry.id   AF-A0A9W6GYX4-F1
#
_cell.length_a   1.000
_cell.length_b   1.000
_cell.length_c   1.000
_cell.angle_alpha   90.00
_cell.angle_beta   90.00
_cell.angle_gamma   90.00
#
_symmetry.space_group_name_H-M   'P 1'
#
loop_
_entity.id
_entity.type
_entity.pdbx_description
1 polymer ?
#
loop_
_entity_poly.entity_id
_entity_poly.type
_entity_poly.pdbx_seq_one_letter_code
_entity_poly.pdbx_strand_id
1 'polypeptide(L)'
;MKPNVWTRARMMATVAEIERREAEVLRASLRATTTYDEDAAGRLQEWIDRKEARIRGIRGVSELTTKRGVELASDVSALQDMPVDPRLGDRDWEEAALLGAYAALAKVAVERSRAFRLFTYVSAEATDPETKTLAESLASEQLTEAADLRVARRLAWRGEVRSPGLWRDFLTSFDDPVVAADLMRAIGMCAADEIERLANASAQPAEATKLREAAEALRAGGVSTNFLPQRMIDAVFSPLSGRTPIIRARQLSQRLFEVCNGVAIHAGDDEIVRLAQRTAANAITAIKILSAAAEEE
;
A
#
# COMPACT_ATOMS: atom_id res chain seq x y z
N MET A 1 19.05 -7.18 38.03
CA MET A 1 17.72 -7.25 37.41
C MET A 1 17.57 -6.06 36.49
N LYS A 2 17.41 -6.28 35.17
CA LYS A 2 16.98 -5.17 34.30
C LYS A 2 15.53 -4.82 34.70
N PRO A 3 15.19 -3.53 34.89
CA PRO A 3 13.83 -3.13 35.21
C PRO A 3 12.87 -3.63 34.12
N ASN A 4 11.70 -4.14 34.52
CA ASN A 4 10.68 -4.59 33.57
C ASN A 4 10.12 -3.36 32.84
N VAL A 5 10.63 -3.12 31.63
CA VAL A 5 10.25 -1.95 30.84
C VAL A 5 8.89 -2.14 30.15
N TRP A 6 8.31 -3.35 30.19
CA TRP A 6 7.09 -3.76 29.48
C TRP A 6 5.88 -3.79 30.39
N THR A 7 5.47 -2.61 30.86
CA THR A 7 4.22 -2.51 31.60
C THR A 7 3.02 -2.72 30.67
N ARG A 8 1.91 -3.24 31.23
CA ARG A 8 0.60 -3.29 30.55
C ARG A 8 0.26 -1.96 29.87
N ALA A 9 0.49 -0.86 30.60
CA ALA A 9 0.34 0.50 30.12
C ALA A 9 1.08 0.75 28.79
N ARG A 10 2.37 0.41 28.74
CA ARG A 10 3.22 0.64 27.57
C ARG A 10 2.85 -0.24 26.38
N MET A 11 2.50 -1.50 26.62
CA MET A 11 2.02 -2.39 25.55
C MET A 11 0.72 -1.88 24.94
N MET A 12 -0.25 -1.47 25.77
CA MET A 12 -1.52 -0.93 25.28
C MET A 12 -1.34 0.40 24.52
N ALA A 13 -0.45 1.28 24.98
CA ALA A 13 -0.11 2.51 24.28
C ALA A 13 0.54 2.22 22.91
N THR A 14 1.40 1.20 22.83
CA THR A 14 2.02 0.77 21.58
C THR A 14 0.99 0.26 20.58
N VAL A 15 0.04 -0.57 21.02
CA VAL A 15 -1.09 -1.01 20.19
C VAL A 15 -1.89 0.18 19.68
N ALA A 16 -2.31 1.09 20.57
CA ALA A 16 -3.11 2.25 20.19
C ALA A 16 -2.43 3.13 19.13
N GLU A 17 -1.11 3.29 19.21
CA GLU A 17 -0.34 4.04 18.22
C GLU A 17 -0.28 3.33 16.86
N ILE A 18 -0.12 2.00 16.85
CA ILE A 18 -0.20 1.20 15.62
C ILE A 18 -1.59 1.34 14.99
N GLU A 19 -2.67 1.17 15.79
CA GLU A 19 -4.05 1.35 15.32
C GLU A 19 -4.26 2.73 14.67
N ARG A 20 -3.74 3.79 15.31
CA ARG A 20 -3.90 5.18 14.85
C ARG A 20 -3.25 5.40 13.50
N ARG A 21 -1.98 4.98 13.35
CA ARG A 21 -1.22 5.14 12.09
C ARG A 21 -1.86 4.36 10.94
N GLU A 22 -2.32 3.15 11.22
CA GLU A 22 -3.03 2.34 10.23
C GLU A 22 -4.34 3.01 9.78
N ALA A 23 -5.13 3.53 10.72
CA ALA A 23 -6.35 4.26 10.38
C ALA A 23 -6.06 5.52 9.53
N GLU A 24 -4.95 6.22 9.77
CA GLU A 24 -4.54 7.38 8.98
C GLU A 24 -4.24 7.03 7.53
N VAL A 25 -3.50 5.93 7.31
CA VAL A 25 -3.18 5.44 5.96
C VAL A 25 -4.41 4.92 5.23
N LEU A 26 -5.27 4.19 5.91
CA LEU A 26 -6.53 3.74 5.31
C LEU A 26 -7.43 4.94 4.96
N ARG A 27 -7.50 5.99 5.80
CA ARG A 27 -8.25 7.22 5.46
C ARG A 27 -7.65 7.97 4.28
N ALA A 28 -6.32 8.05 4.20
CA ALA A 28 -5.65 8.70 3.09
C ALA A 28 -5.87 7.91 1.78
N SER A 29 -5.86 6.58 1.85
CA SER A 29 -6.23 5.69 0.74
C SER A 29 -7.70 5.83 0.34
N LEU A 30 -8.61 5.92 1.31
CA LEU A 30 -10.03 6.11 1.08
C LEU A 30 -10.27 7.40 0.29
N ARG A 31 -9.66 8.52 0.71
CA ARG A 31 -9.76 9.80 -0.01
C ARG A 31 -9.26 9.72 -1.46
N ALA A 32 -8.26 8.87 -1.73
CA ALA A 32 -7.75 8.64 -3.08
C ALA A 32 -8.61 7.65 -3.90
N THR A 33 -9.38 6.77 -3.24
CA THR A 33 -10.12 5.65 -3.87
C THR A 33 -11.60 5.98 -4.13
N THR A 34 -12.21 6.84 -3.30
CA THR A 34 -13.66 7.13 -3.29
C THR A 34 -14.27 7.58 -4.62
N THR A 35 -13.46 8.04 -5.57
CA THR A 35 -13.92 8.49 -6.89
C THR A 35 -14.03 7.39 -7.94
N TYR A 36 -13.54 6.16 -7.68
CA TYR A 36 -13.38 5.13 -8.72
C TYR A 36 -13.92 3.73 -8.36
N ASP A 37 -14.03 3.40 -7.07
CA ASP A 37 -14.46 2.08 -6.62
C ASP A 37 -15.18 2.17 -5.25
N GLU A 38 -16.52 2.22 -5.29
CA GLU A 38 -17.38 2.27 -4.10
C GLU A 38 -17.19 1.03 -3.20
N ASP A 39 -16.88 -0.11 -3.83
CA ASP A 39 -16.74 -1.41 -3.19
C ASP A 39 -15.42 -1.49 -2.40
N ALA A 40 -14.32 -0.97 -2.98
CA ALA A 40 -13.05 -0.80 -2.28
C ALA A 40 -13.14 0.29 -1.21
N ALA A 41 -13.84 1.39 -1.49
CA ALA A 41 -14.07 2.46 -0.51
C ALA A 41 -14.85 1.96 0.72
N GLY A 42 -15.91 1.17 0.52
CA GLY A 42 -16.66 0.55 1.61
C GLY A 42 -15.80 -0.37 2.49
N ARG A 43 -14.91 -1.16 1.87
CA ARG A 43 -13.97 -2.03 2.61
C ARG A 43 -12.93 -1.24 3.40
N LEU A 44 -12.40 -0.17 2.82
CA LEU A 44 -11.48 0.73 3.54
C LEU A 44 -12.18 1.38 4.73
N GLN A 45 -13.42 1.83 4.56
CA GLN A 45 -14.23 2.43 5.64
C GLN A 45 -14.48 1.43 6.77
N GLU A 46 -14.86 0.19 6.45
CA GLU A 46 -15.06 -0.86 7.45
C GLU A 46 -13.79 -1.08 8.30
N TRP A 47 -12.62 -1.11 7.65
CA TRP A 47 -11.36 -1.24 8.36
C TRP A 47 -11.06 -0.01 9.22
N ILE A 48 -11.28 1.20 8.72
CA ILE A 48 -11.11 2.44 9.50
C ILE A 48 -11.97 2.39 10.76
N ASP A 49 -13.24 2.02 10.63
CA ASP A 49 -14.19 1.95 11.75
C ASP A 49 -13.74 0.93 12.80
N ARG A 50 -13.25 -0.24 12.37
CA ARG A 50 -12.68 -1.26 13.27
C ARG A 50 -11.48 -0.72 14.05
N LYS A 51 -10.53 -0.04 13.39
CA LYS A 51 -9.35 0.55 14.04
C LYS A 51 -9.76 1.64 15.03
N GLU A 52 -10.71 2.51 14.66
CA GLU A 52 -11.21 3.54 15.55
C GLU A 52 -11.95 2.99 16.77
N ALA A 53 -12.78 1.97 16.59
CA ALA A 53 -13.45 1.30 17.69
C ALA A 53 -12.44 0.72 18.69
N ARG A 54 -11.34 0.14 18.18
CA ARG A 54 -10.25 -0.39 19.00
C ARG A 54 -9.48 0.72 19.74
N ILE A 55 -9.15 1.83 19.08
CA ILE A 55 -8.56 3.02 19.73
C ILE A 55 -9.45 3.54 20.87
N ARG A 56 -10.77 3.65 20.63
CA ARG A 56 -11.74 4.07 21.65
C ARG A 56 -11.78 3.09 22.83
N GLY A 57 -11.78 1.79 22.57
CA GLY A 57 -11.73 0.75 23.60
C GLY A 57 -10.49 0.83 24.48
N ILE A 58 -9.31 1.02 23.88
CA ILE A 58 -8.04 1.16 24.62
C ILE A 58 -8.05 2.42 25.49
N ARG A 59 -8.50 3.56 24.94
CA ARG A 59 -8.63 4.81 25.72
C ARG A 59 -9.60 4.67 26.89
N GLY A 60 -10.77 4.04 26.67
CA GLY A 60 -11.74 3.80 27.72
C GLY A 60 -11.19 2.94 28.86
N VAL A 61 -10.40 1.90 28.55
CA VAL A 61 -9.70 1.10 29.57
C VAL A 61 -8.66 1.93 30.31
N SER A 62 -7.87 2.75 29.58
CA SER A 62 -6.87 3.63 30.18
C SER A 62 -7.48 4.62 31.17
N GLU A 63 -8.58 5.28 30.80
CA GLU A 63 -9.28 6.24 31.66
C GLU A 63 -9.86 5.58 32.92
N LEU A 64 -10.36 4.35 32.80
CA LEU A 64 -10.83 3.56 33.94
C LEU A 64 -9.69 3.16 34.89
N THR A 65 -8.49 2.89 34.35
CA THR A 65 -7.30 2.58 35.16
C THR A 65 -6.69 3.81 35.83
N THR A 66 -6.68 4.97 35.16
CA THR A 66 -6.22 6.24 35.75
C THR A 66 -7.14 6.69 36.89
N LYS A 67 -8.47 6.50 36.74
CA LYS A 67 -9.44 6.73 37.83
C LYS A 67 -9.26 5.81 39.04
N ARG A 68 -8.53 4.69 38.89
CA ARG A 68 -8.17 3.76 39.97
C ARG A 68 -6.78 4.02 40.58
N GLY A 69 -6.13 5.14 40.24
CA GLY A 69 -4.88 5.58 40.88
C GLY A 69 -3.60 4.94 40.33
N VAL A 70 -3.64 4.34 39.14
CA VAL A 70 -2.44 3.84 38.45
C VAL A 70 -2.02 4.87 37.41
N GLU A 71 -0.94 5.62 37.67
CA GLU A 71 -0.33 6.53 36.70
C GLU A 71 0.33 5.72 35.56
N LEU A 72 -0.17 5.89 34.33
CA LEU A 72 0.49 5.38 33.13
C LEU A 72 1.62 6.36 32.74
N ALA A 73 2.88 5.89 32.79
CA ALA A 73 4.04 6.65 32.33
C ALA A 73 3.88 7.06 30.85
N SER A 74 3.95 8.37 30.58
CA SER A 74 3.68 8.99 29.28
C SER A 74 4.88 9.02 28.33
N ASP A 75 5.87 8.13 28.51
CA ASP A 75 7.11 8.21 27.74
C ASP A 75 7.04 7.38 26.44
N VAL A 76 6.38 7.97 25.45
CA VAL A 76 6.28 7.47 24.07
C VAL A 76 7.64 7.47 23.35
N SER A 77 8.63 8.19 23.91
CA SER A 77 9.99 8.34 23.38
C SER A 77 10.80 7.03 23.41
N ALA A 78 10.55 6.16 24.39
CA ALA A 78 11.34 4.94 24.61
C ALA A 78 11.07 3.80 23.60
N LEU A 79 10.24 4.03 22.57
CA LEU A 79 9.96 3.06 21.50
C LEU A 79 10.98 3.10 20.34
N GLN A 80 11.84 4.11 20.27
CA GLN A 80 12.88 4.25 19.23
C GLN A 80 14.04 3.25 19.36
N ASP A 81 14.31 2.73 20.56
CA ASP A 81 15.46 1.84 20.84
C ASP A 81 15.13 0.33 20.76
N MET A 82 14.06 -0.04 20.05
CA MET A 82 13.68 -1.44 19.88
C MET A 82 14.43 -2.11 18.72
N PRO A 83 14.87 -3.38 18.86
CA PRO A 83 15.45 -4.14 17.75
C PRO A 83 14.46 -4.41 16.60
N VAL A 84 13.15 -4.23 16.86
CA VAL A 84 12.08 -4.26 15.86
C VAL A 84 11.14 -3.09 16.16
N ASP A 85 11.45 -1.90 15.64
CA ASP A 85 10.46 -0.81 15.63
C ASP A 85 9.31 -1.22 14.70
N PRO A 86 8.08 -1.41 15.23
CA PRO A 86 6.93 -1.70 14.39
C PRO A 86 6.53 -0.50 13.52
N ARG A 87 7.18 0.65 13.65
CA ARG A 87 6.97 1.84 12.82
C ARG A 87 7.92 1.80 11.64
N LEU A 88 7.38 1.65 10.44
CA LEU A 88 8.05 2.23 9.26
C LEU A 88 7.97 3.76 9.31
N GLY A 89 8.99 4.42 8.77
CA GLY A 89 9.06 5.89 8.73
C GLY A 89 7.83 6.50 8.06
N ASP A 90 7.45 7.70 8.48
CA ASP A 90 6.18 8.34 8.13
C ASP A 90 5.99 8.53 6.60
N ARG A 91 7.09 8.55 5.83
CA ARG A 91 7.11 8.69 4.37
C ARG A 91 6.47 7.49 3.63
N ASP A 92 6.73 6.27 4.08
CA ASP A 92 6.16 5.06 3.47
C ASP A 92 4.64 4.95 3.65
N TRP A 93 4.12 5.56 4.71
CA TRP A 93 2.72 5.48 5.09
C TRP A 93 1.86 6.40 4.24
N GLU A 94 2.30 7.64 4.05
CA GLU A 94 1.68 8.56 3.10
C GLU A 94 1.73 7.99 1.67
N GLU A 95 2.85 7.36 1.31
CA GLU A 95 3.02 6.76 0.00
C GLU A 95 2.09 5.55 -0.24
N ALA A 96 2.00 4.62 0.71
CA ALA A 96 1.10 3.48 0.58
C ALA A 96 -0.37 3.89 0.47
N ALA A 97 -0.76 4.97 1.15
CA ALA A 97 -2.09 5.53 1.03
C ALA A 97 -2.36 6.10 -0.36
N LEU A 98 -1.37 6.78 -0.94
CA LEU A 98 -1.47 7.37 -2.27
C LEU A 98 -1.50 6.30 -3.37
N LEU A 99 -0.97 5.10 -3.13
CA LEU A 99 -0.93 4.00 -4.10
C LEU A 99 -2.25 3.20 -4.24
N GLY A 100 -3.31 3.54 -3.50
CA GLY A 100 -4.64 2.89 -3.62
C GLY A 100 -4.98 1.89 -2.49
N ALA A 101 -6.17 1.30 -2.54
CA ALA A 101 -6.70 0.45 -1.48
C ALA A 101 -5.85 -0.81 -1.28
N TYR A 102 -5.45 -1.46 -2.38
CA TYR A 102 -4.57 -2.61 -2.34
C TYR A 102 -3.24 -2.35 -1.63
N ALA A 103 -2.55 -1.25 -1.99
CA ALA A 103 -1.25 -0.89 -1.42
C ALA A 103 -1.36 -0.50 0.07
N ALA A 104 -2.39 0.27 0.43
CA ALA A 104 -2.66 0.64 1.82
C ALA A 104 -2.91 -0.61 2.69
N LEU A 105 -3.78 -1.52 2.24
CA LEU A 105 -4.06 -2.77 2.96
C LEU A 105 -2.82 -3.68 3.04
N ALA A 106 -1.97 -3.69 2.01
CA ALA A 106 -0.70 -4.40 2.02
C ALA A 106 0.25 -3.85 3.10
N LYS A 107 0.37 -2.53 3.20
CA LYS A 107 1.22 -1.87 4.20
C LYS A 107 0.75 -2.20 5.62
N VAL A 108 -0.54 -1.98 5.90
CA VAL A 108 -1.14 -2.29 7.20
C VAL A 108 -0.93 -3.77 7.59
N ALA A 109 -1.07 -4.71 6.64
CA ALA A 109 -0.80 -6.12 6.91
C ALA A 109 0.67 -6.44 7.27
N VAL A 110 1.63 -5.72 6.68
CA VAL A 110 3.06 -5.84 7.02
C VAL A 110 3.30 -5.33 8.44
N GLU A 111 2.72 -4.19 8.79
CA GLU A 111 2.91 -3.57 10.11
C GLU A 111 2.31 -4.43 11.22
N ARG A 112 1.14 -5.05 11.00
CA ARG A 112 0.61 -6.08 11.90
C ARG A 112 1.53 -7.28 12.06
N SER A 113 2.18 -7.71 10.98
CA SER A 113 3.16 -8.80 11.04
C SER A 113 4.43 -8.41 11.83
N ARG A 114 4.82 -7.13 11.82
CA ARG A 114 5.91 -6.61 12.66
C ARG A 114 5.49 -6.53 14.13
N ALA A 115 4.29 -6.02 14.40
CA ALA A 115 3.72 -5.96 15.73
C ALA A 115 3.58 -7.36 16.37
N PHE A 116 3.22 -8.38 15.59
CA PHE A 116 3.26 -9.77 16.03
C PHE A 116 4.65 -10.19 16.51
N ARG A 117 5.71 -9.91 15.74
CA ARG A 117 7.10 -10.23 16.12
C ARG A 117 7.51 -9.49 17.40
N LEU A 118 7.13 -8.22 17.52
CA LEU A 118 7.34 -7.42 18.71
C LEU A 118 6.74 -8.08 19.96
N PHE A 119 5.45 -8.38 19.94
CA PHE A 119 4.79 -8.96 21.12
C PHE A 119 5.24 -10.40 21.42
N THR A 120 5.65 -11.15 20.40
CA THR A 120 6.30 -12.44 20.59
C THR A 120 7.63 -12.28 21.33
N TYR A 121 8.46 -11.29 20.96
CA TYR A 121 9.69 -10.97 21.67
C TYR A 121 9.42 -10.53 23.11
N VAL A 122 8.45 -9.64 23.34
CA VAL A 122 8.06 -9.21 24.68
C VAL A 122 7.63 -10.40 25.54
N SER A 123 6.83 -11.33 24.99
CA SER A 123 6.41 -12.54 25.71
C SER A 123 7.58 -13.47 26.09
N ALA A 124 8.61 -13.53 25.25
CA ALA A 124 9.79 -14.35 25.50
C ALA A 124 10.70 -13.76 26.58
N GLU A 125 10.82 -12.43 26.62
CA GLU A 125 11.67 -11.71 27.58
C GLU A 125 10.96 -11.37 28.91
N ALA A 126 9.63 -11.45 28.95
CA ALA A 126 8.85 -11.13 30.14
C ALA A 126 9.13 -12.12 31.28
N THR A 127 9.55 -11.60 32.42
CA THR A 127 9.77 -12.38 33.64
C THR A 127 8.51 -12.50 34.49
N ASP A 128 7.55 -11.59 34.35
CA ASP A 128 6.27 -11.66 35.05
C ASP A 128 5.20 -12.39 34.20
N PRO A 129 4.43 -13.32 34.81
CA PRO A 129 3.43 -14.11 34.08
C PRO A 129 2.31 -13.29 33.44
N GLU A 130 1.94 -12.15 34.03
CA GLU A 130 0.85 -11.30 33.52
C GLU A 130 1.23 -10.59 32.23
N THR A 131 2.42 -9.99 32.17
CA THR A 131 2.97 -9.37 30.96
C THR A 131 3.18 -10.40 29.88
N LYS A 132 3.68 -11.60 30.22
CA LYS A 132 3.82 -12.69 29.27
C LYS A 132 2.47 -13.05 28.63
N THR A 133 1.46 -13.31 29.46
CA THR A 133 0.10 -13.67 29.00
C THR A 133 -0.51 -12.57 28.13
N LEU A 134 -0.35 -11.30 28.55
CA LEU A 134 -0.84 -10.17 27.79
C LEU A 134 -0.13 -10.03 26.43
N ALA A 135 1.20 -10.17 26.40
CA ALA A 135 1.98 -10.10 25.17
C ALA A 135 1.62 -11.25 24.20
N GLU A 136 1.41 -12.47 24.69
CA GLU A 136 0.93 -13.60 23.90
C GLU A 136 -0.46 -13.32 23.28
N SER A 137 -1.39 -12.76 24.07
CA SER A 137 -2.71 -12.35 23.58
C SER A 137 -2.58 -11.30 22.47
N LEU A 138 -1.79 -10.25 22.71
CA LEU A 138 -1.58 -9.18 21.73
C LEU A 138 -0.94 -9.71 20.46
N ALA A 139 0.05 -10.61 20.55
CA ALA A 139 0.67 -11.26 19.40
C ALA A 139 -0.37 -12.05 18.57
N SER A 140 -1.20 -12.86 19.23
CA SER A 140 -2.26 -13.63 18.56
C SER A 140 -3.24 -12.72 17.81
N GLU A 141 -3.64 -11.61 18.43
CA GLU A 141 -4.51 -10.60 17.81
C GLU A 141 -3.85 -9.96 16.58
N GLN A 142 -2.57 -9.58 16.66
CA GLN A 142 -1.85 -8.99 15.52
C GLN A 142 -1.76 -9.96 14.34
N LEU A 143 -1.51 -11.24 14.62
CA LEU A 143 -1.43 -12.27 13.59
C LEU A 143 -2.79 -12.50 12.90
N THR A 144 -3.86 -12.53 13.68
CA THR A 144 -5.23 -12.68 13.18
C THR A 144 -5.62 -11.49 12.30
N GLU A 145 -5.41 -10.26 12.78
CA GLU A 145 -5.70 -9.06 11.98
C GLU A 145 -4.84 -8.98 10.70
N ALA A 146 -3.57 -9.40 10.75
CA ALA A 146 -2.73 -9.47 9.55
C ALA A 146 -3.30 -10.44 8.50
N ALA A 147 -3.91 -11.56 8.92
CA ALA A 147 -4.55 -12.50 8.02
C ALA A 147 -5.81 -11.88 7.37
N ASP A 148 -6.65 -11.23 8.18
CA ASP A 148 -7.85 -10.54 7.71
C ASP A 148 -7.52 -9.41 6.73
N LEU A 149 -6.49 -8.62 7.01
CA LEU A 149 -6.02 -7.57 6.11
C LEU A 149 -5.50 -8.13 4.79
N ARG A 150 -4.85 -9.30 4.77
CA ARG A 150 -4.47 -9.98 3.52
C ARG A 150 -5.69 -10.46 2.74
N VAL A 151 -6.76 -10.90 3.42
CA VAL A 151 -8.03 -11.24 2.77
C VAL A 151 -8.63 -9.97 2.15
N ALA A 152 -8.74 -8.89 2.93
CA ALA A 152 -9.25 -7.62 2.46
C ALA A 152 -8.44 -7.07 1.28
N ARG A 153 -7.11 -7.16 1.33
CA ARG A 153 -6.21 -6.82 0.21
C ARG A 153 -6.51 -7.64 -1.03
N ARG A 154 -6.71 -8.96 -0.91
CA ARG A 154 -7.08 -9.82 -2.05
C ARG A 154 -8.46 -9.47 -2.60
N LEU A 155 -9.39 -9.03 -1.76
CA LEU A 155 -10.71 -8.56 -2.18
C LEU A 155 -10.63 -7.20 -2.86
N ALA A 156 -9.85 -6.26 -2.34
CA ALA A 156 -9.56 -4.97 -2.97
C ALA A 156 -8.92 -5.19 -4.34
N TRP A 157 -7.93 -6.07 -4.44
CA TRP A 157 -7.36 -6.48 -5.73
C TRP A 157 -8.41 -6.99 -6.72
N ARG A 158 -9.37 -7.82 -6.25
CA ARG A 158 -10.45 -8.33 -7.11
C ARG A 158 -11.54 -7.29 -7.42
N GLY A 159 -11.70 -6.29 -6.56
CA GLY A 159 -12.66 -5.19 -6.67
C GLY A 159 -12.15 -4.05 -7.57
N GLU A 160 -10.86 -3.69 -7.49
CA GLU A 160 -10.21 -2.70 -8.35
C GLU A 160 -10.26 -3.13 -9.84
N VAL A 161 -10.30 -4.45 -10.10
CA VAL A 161 -10.53 -5.04 -11.45
C VAL A 161 -11.98 -4.81 -11.96
N ARG A 162 -12.89 -4.30 -11.11
CA ARG A 162 -14.32 -4.09 -11.38
C ARG A 162 -14.72 -2.61 -11.44
N SER A 163 -14.05 -1.79 -12.26
CA SER A 163 -14.80 -0.71 -12.96
C SER A 163 -15.35 -1.32 -14.27
N PRO A 164 -16.44 -2.12 -14.20
CA PRO A 164 -16.66 -3.24 -15.11
C PRO A 164 -17.24 -2.82 -16.46
N GLY A 165 -17.50 -1.52 -16.67
CA GLY A 165 -17.90 -0.98 -17.97
C GLY A 165 -16.66 -0.61 -18.77
N LEU A 166 -15.91 0.37 -18.27
CA LEU A 166 -14.66 0.82 -18.90
C LEU A 166 -13.62 -0.30 -19.01
N TRP A 167 -13.44 -1.12 -17.97
CA TRP A 167 -12.48 -2.23 -18.01
C TRP A 167 -12.95 -3.42 -18.83
N ARG A 168 -14.25 -3.73 -18.88
CA ARG A 168 -14.75 -4.83 -19.70
C ARG A 168 -14.66 -4.47 -21.17
N ASP A 169 -15.08 -3.26 -21.55
CA ASP A 169 -14.95 -2.74 -22.92
C ASP A 169 -13.47 -2.64 -23.35
N PHE A 170 -12.60 -2.25 -22.40
CA PHE A 170 -11.15 -2.26 -22.56
C PHE A 170 -10.64 -3.68 -22.80
N LEU A 171 -10.97 -4.65 -21.93
CA LEU A 171 -10.53 -6.04 -22.01
C LEU A 171 -11.07 -6.77 -23.25
N THR A 172 -12.29 -6.48 -23.70
CA THR A 172 -12.84 -7.00 -24.97
C THR A 172 -12.19 -6.37 -26.20
N SER A 173 -11.46 -5.26 -26.05
CA SER A 173 -10.65 -4.71 -27.17
C SER A 173 -9.38 -5.54 -27.43
N PHE A 174 -9.10 -6.56 -26.61
CA PHE A 174 -7.97 -7.48 -26.75
C PHE A 174 -8.38 -8.83 -27.36
N ASP A 175 -9.44 -8.91 -28.16
CA ASP A 175 -9.82 -10.16 -28.85
C ASP A 175 -8.89 -10.48 -30.04
N ASP A 176 -8.17 -9.47 -30.56
CA ASP A 176 -7.16 -9.62 -31.60
C ASP A 176 -5.75 -9.47 -30.99
N PRO A 177 -4.88 -10.49 -31.05
CA PRO A 177 -3.52 -10.45 -30.48
C PRO A 177 -2.63 -9.32 -31.01
N VAL A 178 -2.78 -8.91 -32.28
CA VAL A 178 -1.99 -7.84 -32.89
C VAL A 178 -2.44 -6.49 -32.35
N VAL A 179 -3.75 -6.26 -32.28
CA VAL A 179 -4.33 -5.03 -31.72
C VAL A 179 -4.04 -4.94 -30.22
N ALA A 180 -4.23 -6.05 -29.50
CA ALA A 180 -3.85 -6.22 -28.10
C ALA A 180 -2.38 -5.85 -27.87
N ALA A 181 -1.51 -6.30 -28.77
CA ALA A 181 -0.10 -6.07 -28.62
C ALA A 181 0.31 -4.61 -28.80
N ASP A 182 -0.27 -3.96 -29.79
CA ASP A 182 -0.02 -2.57 -30.06
C ASP A 182 -0.61 -1.67 -28.95
N LEU A 183 -1.83 -1.97 -28.47
CA LEU A 183 -2.44 -1.27 -27.34
C LEU A 183 -1.60 -1.40 -26.05
N MET A 184 -1.07 -2.59 -25.73
CA MET A 184 -0.19 -2.76 -24.56
C MET A 184 1.09 -1.91 -24.66
N ARG A 185 1.70 -1.86 -25.85
CA ARG A 185 2.86 -0.98 -26.10
C ARG A 185 2.48 0.49 -25.97
N ALA A 186 1.31 0.88 -26.49
CA ALA A 186 0.81 2.24 -26.39
C ALA A 186 0.65 2.66 -24.92
N ILE A 187 0.13 1.78 -24.05
CA ILE A 187 -0.05 2.09 -22.62
C ILE A 187 1.31 2.24 -21.93
N GLY A 188 2.25 1.35 -22.21
CA GLY A 188 3.62 1.48 -21.71
C GLY A 188 4.28 2.80 -22.15
N MET A 189 4.09 3.20 -23.41
CA MET A 189 4.61 4.46 -23.94
C MET A 189 3.96 5.69 -23.32
N CYS A 190 2.63 5.75 -23.23
CA CYS A 190 1.94 6.86 -22.58
C CYS A 190 2.38 7.01 -21.11
N ALA A 191 2.64 5.90 -20.42
CA ALA A 191 3.18 5.92 -19.07
C ALA A 191 4.62 6.44 -19.01
N ALA A 192 5.47 5.98 -19.92
CA ALA A 192 6.83 6.49 -20.03
C ALA A 192 6.85 8.00 -20.33
N ASP A 193 5.99 8.49 -21.22
CA ASP A 193 5.95 9.90 -21.61
C ASP A 193 5.41 10.81 -20.50
N GLU A 194 4.45 10.33 -19.69
CA GLU A 194 4.03 11.04 -18.47
C GLU A 194 5.18 11.09 -17.45
N ILE A 195 5.88 9.98 -17.22
CA ILE A 195 7.03 9.94 -16.30
C ILE A 195 8.18 10.83 -16.80
N GLU A 196 8.42 10.88 -18.10
CA GLU A 196 9.40 11.78 -18.71
C GLU A 196 9.02 13.25 -18.50
N ARG A 197 7.72 13.59 -18.64
CA ARG A 197 7.22 14.93 -18.32
C ARG A 197 7.44 15.28 -16.85
N LEU A 198 7.22 14.33 -15.94
CA LEU A 198 7.52 14.48 -14.52
C LEU A 198 9.03 14.69 -14.27
N ALA A 199 9.90 13.96 -14.98
CA ALA A 199 11.35 14.11 -14.89
C ALA A 199 11.81 15.51 -15.32
N ASN A 200 11.22 16.03 -16.41
CA ASN A 200 11.54 17.36 -16.92
C ASN A 200 11.00 18.50 -16.05
N ALA A 201 9.95 18.23 -15.29
CA ALA A 201 9.37 19.18 -14.33
C ALA A 201 10.02 19.10 -12.92
N SER A 202 10.81 18.07 -12.63
CA SER A 202 11.46 17.93 -11.33
C SER A 202 12.57 18.98 -11.15
N ALA A 203 12.57 19.64 -9.99
CA ALA A 203 13.60 20.59 -9.61
C ALA A 203 14.89 19.89 -9.13
N GLN A 204 14.86 18.58 -8.88
CA GLN A 204 15.96 17.81 -8.33
C GLN A 204 16.61 16.90 -9.40
N PRO A 205 17.91 17.06 -9.72
CA PRO A 205 18.58 16.25 -10.73
C PRO A 205 18.61 14.75 -10.43
N ALA A 206 18.71 14.36 -9.15
CA ALA A 206 18.72 12.96 -8.73
C ALA A 206 17.34 12.30 -8.96
N GLU A 207 16.26 12.95 -8.53
CA GLU A 207 14.87 12.50 -8.79
C GLU A 207 14.61 12.41 -10.30
N ALA A 208 14.99 13.43 -11.07
CA ALA A 208 14.83 13.44 -12.52
C ALA A 208 15.57 12.28 -13.22
N THR A 209 16.75 11.89 -12.74
CA THR A 209 17.49 10.74 -13.28
C THR A 209 16.72 9.44 -13.04
N LYS A 210 16.20 9.25 -11.83
CA LYS A 210 15.42 8.05 -11.47
C LYS A 210 14.09 7.96 -12.22
N LEU A 211 13.44 9.09 -12.44
CA LEU A 211 12.24 9.17 -13.28
C LEU A 211 12.55 8.76 -14.73
N ARG A 212 13.68 9.20 -15.31
CA ARG A 212 14.09 8.78 -16.66
C ARG A 212 14.42 7.30 -16.74
N GLU A 213 15.17 6.76 -15.77
CA GLU A 213 15.42 5.30 -15.67
C GLU A 213 14.10 4.51 -15.63
N ALA A 214 13.11 4.98 -14.88
CA ALA A 214 11.80 4.35 -14.82
C ALA A 214 11.03 4.46 -16.15
N ALA A 215 11.06 5.61 -16.82
CA ALA A 215 10.46 5.80 -18.14
C ALA A 215 11.09 4.86 -19.19
N GLU A 216 12.42 4.71 -19.18
CA GLU A 216 13.14 3.77 -20.04
C GLU A 216 12.73 2.32 -19.79
N ALA A 217 12.59 1.91 -18.52
CA ALA A 217 12.10 0.58 -18.16
C ALA A 217 10.70 0.29 -18.75
N LEU A 218 9.82 1.30 -18.79
CA LEU A 218 8.50 1.16 -19.41
C LEU A 218 8.58 1.10 -20.95
N ARG A 219 9.48 1.87 -21.58
CA ARG A 219 9.72 1.86 -23.04
C ARG A 219 10.29 0.54 -23.56
N ALA A 220 10.92 -0.26 -22.70
CA ALA A 220 11.41 -1.59 -23.06
C ALA A 220 10.31 -2.54 -23.58
N GLY A 221 9.03 -2.20 -23.39
CA GLY A 221 7.88 -2.91 -23.98
C GLY A 221 7.79 -2.80 -25.51
N GLY A 222 8.51 -1.87 -26.13
CA GLY A 222 8.53 -1.63 -27.58
C GLY A 222 7.62 -0.48 -28.01
N VAL A 223 7.75 -0.10 -29.29
CA VAL A 223 7.04 1.04 -29.86
C VAL A 223 5.65 0.62 -30.35
N SER A 224 4.65 1.47 -30.10
CA SER A 224 3.30 1.36 -30.64
C SER A 224 3.18 2.11 -31.96
N THR A 225 2.37 1.56 -32.86
CA THR A 225 1.99 2.23 -34.11
C THR A 225 0.65 2.94 -34.02
N ASN A 226 -0.21 2.59 -33.05
CA ASN A 226 -1.48 3.25 -32.80
C ASN A 226 -1.46 4.13 -31.56
N PHE A 227 -2.34 5.14 -31.58
CA PHE A 227 -2.64 5.97 -30.43
C PHE A 227 -3.64 5.28 -29.51
N LEU A 228 -3.44 5.44 -28.21
CA LEU A 228 -4.42 5.05 -27.22
C LEU A 228 -5.68 5.92 -27.34
N PRO A 229 -6.87 5.31 -27.41
CA PRO A 229 -8.11 6.03 -27.22
C PRO A 229 -8.11 6.83 -25.92
N GLN A 230 -8.55 8.10 -25.97
CA GLN A 230 -8.55 9.00 -24.80
C GLN A 230 -9.25 8.39 -23.58
N ARG A 231 -10.35 7.66 -23.78
CA ARG A 231 -11.06 6.94 -22.71
C ARG A 231 -10.17 5.94 -21.95
N MET A 232 -9.21 5.31 -22.62
CA MET A 232 -8.24 4.38 -22.03
C MET A 232 -7.16 5.16 -21.29
N ILE A 233 -6.78 6.33 -21.83
CA ILE A 233 -5.89 7.26 -21.14
C ILE A 233 -6.56 7.73 -19.84
N ASP A 234 -7.82 8.13 -19.87
CA ASP A 234 -8.51 8.62 -18.68
C ASP A 234 -8.67 7.51 -17.61
N ALA A 235 -8.93 6.26 -18.02
CA ALA A 235 -9.07 5.12 -17.11
C ALA A 235 -7.76 4.70 -16.41
N VAL A 236 -6.64 4.76 -17.14
CA VAL A 236 -5.32 4.29 -16.66
C VAL A 236 -4.51 5.42 -16.02
N PHE A 237 -4.65 6.66 -16.49
CA PHE A 237 -3.74 7.77 -16.18
C PHE A 237 -4.39 8.89 -15.36
N SER A 238 -5.70 8.85 -15.08
CA SER A 238 -6.38 9.96 -14.42
C SER A 238 -7.23 9.53 -13.21
N PRO A 239 -7.22 10.30 -12.10
CA PRO A 239 -6.26 11.32 -11.67
C PRO A 239 -5.22 10.71 -10.72
N LEU A 240 -3.95 10.97 -11.01
CA LEU A 240 -2.85 10.67 -10.10
C LEU A 240 -2.82 11.74 -9.00
N SER A 241 -3.03 11.31 -7.75
CA SER A 241 -3.11 12.20 -6.58
C SER A 241 -1.76 12.46 -5.90
N GLY A 242 -0.65 11.96 -6.48
CA GLY A 242 0.69 12.06 -5.91
C GLY A 242 1.13 13.51 -5.69
N ARG A 243 1.70 13.80 -4.51
CA ARG A 243 2.19 15.13 -4.13
C ARG A 243 3.55 15.47 -4.72
N THR A 244 4.37 14.46 -5.04
CA THR A 244 5.69 14.61 -5.68
C THR A 244 5.71 13.90 -7.04
N PRO A 245 6.59 14.32 -7.96
CA PRO A 245 6.79 13.65 -9.25
C PRO A 245 7.06 12.15 -9.10
N ILE A 246 7.94 11.74 -8.17
CA ILE A 246 8.23 10.33 -7.92
C ILE A 246 7.02 9.52 -7.46
N ILE A 247 6.17 10.07 -6.57
CA ILE A 247 4.95 9.39 -6.11
C ILE A 247 3.95 9.25 -7.26
N ARG A 248 3.80 10.28 -8.11
CA ARG A 248 2.92 10.19 -9.29
C ARG A 248 3.40 9.12 -10.27
N ALA A 249 4.70 9.05 -10.53
CA ALA A 249 5.28 8.02 -11.39
C ALA A 249 5.09 6.60 -10.83
N ARG A 250 5.16 6.43 -9.51
CA ARG A 250 4.89 5.15 -8.84
C ARG A 250 3.43 4.74 -8.92
N GLN A 251 2.50 5.66 -8.65
CA GLN A 251 1.06 5.42 -8.81
C GLN A 251 0.74 4.98 -10.23
N LEU A 252 1.34 5.65 -11.21
CA LEU A 252 1.14 5.32 -12.61
C LEU A 252 1.68 3.93 -12.96
N SER A 253 2.88 3.61 -12.51
CA SER A 253 3.50 2.30 -12.74
C SER A 253 2.72 1.18 -12.04
N GLN A 254 2.18 1.43 -10.85
CA GLN A 254 1.33 0.49 -10.13
C GLN A 254 0.01 0.23 -10.86
N ARG A 255 -0.65 1.30 -11.34
CA ARG A 255 -1.86 1.19 -12.15
C ARG A 255 -1.61 0.43 -13.45
N LEU A 256 -0.48 0.66 -14.09
CA LEU A 256 -0.07 -0.09 -15.28
C LEU A 256 0.11 -1.59 -14.98
N PHE A 257 0.75 -1.92 -13.86
CA PHE A 257 0.87 -3.32 -13.42
C PHE A 257 -0.52 -3.95 -13.21
N GLU A 258 -1.44 -3.24 -12.57
CA GLU A 258 -2.82 -3.68 -12.34
C GLU A 258 -3.58 -3.94 -13.65
N VAL A 259 -3.51 -3.01 -14.61
CA VAL A 259 -4.05 -3.18 -15.97
C VAL A 259 -3.55 -4.50 -16.56
N CYS A 260 -2.23 -4.67 -16.60
CA CYS A 260 -1.59 -5.78 -17.28
C CYS A 260 -1.91 -7.11 -16.61
N ASN A 261 -1.91 -7.16 -15.27
CA ASN A 261 -2.28 -8.38 -14.56
C ASN A 261 -3.76 -8.72 -14.76
N GLY A 262 -4.65 -7.72 -14.83
CA GLY A 262 -6.06 -7.90 -15.19
C GLY A 262 -6.24 -8.51 -16.57
N VAL A 263 -5.51 -8.00 -17.58
CA VAL A 263 -5.54 -8.58 -18.94
C VAL A 263 -5.04 -10.02 -18.93
N ALA A 264 -3.94 -10.32 -18.23
CA ALA A 264 -3.38 -11.67 -18.18
C ALA A 264 -4.33 -12.70 -17.54
N ILE A 265 -5.20 -12.28 -16.62
CA ILE A 265 -6.18 -13.16 -15.96
C ILE A 265 -7.38 -13.46 -16.88
N HIS A 266 -7.77 -12.49 -17.73
CA HIS A 266 -9.01 -12.56 -18.50
C HIS A 266 -8.80 -12.90 -19.98
N ALA A 267 -7.59 -12.77 -20.51
CA ALA A 267 -7.28 -13.13 -21.88
C ALA A 267 -7.44 -14.64 -22.10
N GLY A 268 -8.18 -15.00 -23.16
CA GLY A 268 -8.28 -16.39 -23.63
C GLY A 268 -7.10 -16.82 -24.51
N ASP A 269 -6.23 -15.88 -24.91
CA ASP A 269 -5.12 -16.08 -25.84
C ASP A 269 -3.75 -16.00 -25.12
N ASP A 270 -2.92 -17.02 -25.33
CA ASP A 270 -1.61 -17.18 -24.69
C ASP A 270 -0.60 -16.08 -25.07
N GLU A 271 -0.67 -15.54 -26.29
CA GLU A 271 0.23 -14.48 -26.73
C GLU A 271 -0.08 -13.17 -26.00
N ILE A 272 -1.36 -12.88 -25.83
CA ILE A 272 -1.85 -11.73 -25.05
C ILE A 272 -1.45 -11.87 -23.58
N VAL A 273 -1.59 -13.06 -22.99
CA VAL A 273 -1.15 -13.33 -21.61
C VAL A 273 0.34 -13.06 -21.45
N ARG A 274 1.20 -13.57 -22.35
CA ARG A 274 2.65 -13.35 -22.28
C ARG A 274 3.03 -11.90 -22.46
N LEU A 275 2.31 -11.17 -23.31
CA LEU A 275 2.58 -9.75 -23.47
C LEU A 275 2.20 -8.96 -22.23
N ALA A 276 1.00 -9.21 -21.70
CA ALA A 276 0.52 -8.58 -20.47
C ALA A 276 1.49 -8.85 -19.30
N GLN A 277 1.99 -10.08 -19.16
CA GLN A 277 3.01 -10.41 -18.15
C GLN A 277 4.34 -9.68 -18.36
N ARG A 278 4.80 -9.50 -19.62
CA ARG A 278 6.00 -8.71 -19.92
C ARG A 278 5.82 -7.23 -19.55
N THR A 279 4.70 -6.63 -19.94
CA THR A 279 4.41 -5.22 -19.58
C THR A 279 4.27 -5.05 -18.07
N ALA A 280 3.66 -6.02 -17.38
CA ALA A 280 3.60 -6.06 -15.92
C ALA A 280 5.00 -6.14 -15.29
N ALA A 281 5.91 -6.93 -15.85
CA ALA A 281 7.29 -7.02 -15.37
C ALA A 281 8.07 -5.71 -15.56
N ASN A 282 7.84 -4.99 -16.67
CA ASN A 282 8.41 -3.67 -16.91
C ASN A 282 7.89 -2.65 -15.89
N ALA A 283 6.58 -2.68 -15.60
CA ALA A 283 5.97 -1.86 -14.57
C ALA A 283 6.55 -2.14 -13.17
N ILE A 284 6.77 -3.41 -12.81
CA ILE A 284 7.45 -3.79 -11.57
C ILE A 284 8.88 -3.23 -11.52
N THR A 285 9.59 -3.28 -12.64
CA THR A 285 10.96 -2.74 -12.73
C THR A 285 10.96 -1.23 -12.50
N ALA A 286 10.04 -0.50 -13.13
CA ALA A 286 9.86 0.94 -12.89
C ALA A 286 9.52 1.23 -11.41
N ILE A 287 8.61 0.47 -10.80
CA ILE A 287 8.26 0.60 -9.37
C ILE A 287 9.51 0.42 -8.50
N LYS A 288 10.36 -0.57 -8.77
CA LYS A 288 11.59 -0.82 -8.00
C LYS A 288 12.57 0.36 -8.10
N ILE A 289 12.80 0.88 -9.31
CA ILE A 289 13.68 2.03 -9.54
C ILE A 289 13.19 3.24 -8.73
N LEU A 290 11.89 3.52 -8.83
CA LEU A 290 11.27 4.66 -8.14
C LEU A 290 11.20 4.46 -6.61
N SER A 291 11.14 3.22 -6.13
CA SER A 291 11.16 2.92 -4.69
C SER A 291 12.55 3.15 -4.08
N ALA A 292 13.61 2.73 -4.77
CA ALA A 292 14.98 3.00 -4.32
C ALA A 292 15.26 4.51 -4.22
N ALA A 293 14.72 5.30 -5.15
CA ALA A 293 14.86 6.75 -5.16
C ALA A 293 14.12 7.47 -4.02
N ALA A 294 13.02 6.90 -3.52
CA ALA A 294 12.27 7.46 -2.39
C ALA A 294 12.94 7.18 -1.02
N GLU A 295 13.83 6.18 -0.96
CA GLU A 295 14.60 5.79 0.23
C GLU A 295 15.92 6.59 0.39
N GLU A 296 16.39 7.27 -0.65
CA GLU A 296 17.68 8.02 -0.66
C GLU A 296 17.57 9.52 -0.27
N GLU A 297 16.35 10.06 -0.13
CA GLU A 297 16.07 11.41 0.44
C GLU A 297 15.84 11.39 1.96
#